data_AF-A3IYK6-F1
#
_entry.id   AF-A3IYK6-F1
#
_cell.length_a   1.000
_cell.length_b   1.000
_cell.length_c   1.000
_cell.angle_alpha   90.00
_cell.angle_beta   90.00
_cell.angle_gamma   90.00
#
_symmetry.space_group_name_H-M   'P 1'
#
loop_
_entity.id
_entity.type
_entity.pdbx_description
1 polymer ?
#
loop_
_entity_poly.entity_id
_entity_poly.type
_entity_poly.pdbx_seq_one_letter_code
_entity_poly.pdbx_strand_id
1 'polypeptide(L)'
;MTSSTPFKNQSVPLQETNSRISLYHQQCQQIRLTRREQELLEWLSLGYSYQEMAEGINISVNTIKNYFLRLREKFNAHNNSHLLSIIFLGGLFPMNSLESFQNHLSNN
;
A
#
# COMPACT_ATOMS: atom_id res chain seq x y z
N MET A 1 5.06 10.26 -33.36
CA MET A 1 4.59 10.92 -32.12
C MET A 1 3.19 10.37 -31.85
N THR A 2 3.07 9.15 -31.35
CA THR A 2 2.90 8.85 -29.93
C THR A 2 3.70 7.58 -29.56
N SER A 3 4.62 7.68 -28.61
CA SER A 3 5.39 6.54 -28.10
C SER A 3 4.58 5.84 -27.02
N SER A 4 3.74 4.88 -27.43
CA SER A 4 3.15 3.89 -26.53
C SER A 4 4.28 2.99 -26.03
N THR A 5 4.85 3.28 -24.87
CA THR A 5 5.75 2.35 -24.18
C THR A 5 4.97 1.05 -23.92
N PRO A 6 5.41 -0.10 -24.47
CA PRO A 6 4.70 -1.35 -24.27
C PRO A 6 4.94 -1.82 -22.84
N PHE A 7 3.85 -2.03 -22.09
CA PHE A 7 3.88 -2.85 -20.89
C PHE A 7 4.44 -4.22 -21.30
N LYS A 8 5.69 -4.49 -20.94
CA LYS A 8 6.34 -5.77 -21.21
C LYS A 8 5.63 -6.81 -20.35
N ASN A 9 4.74 -7.58 -20.97
CA ASN A 9 4.21 -8.84 -20.43
C ASN A 9 5.39 -9.80 -20.24
N GLN A 10 6.10 -9.67 -19.12
CA GLN A 10 6.92 -10.73 -18.58
C GLN A 10 6.02 -11.52 -17.64
N SER A 11 5.51 -12.63 -18.14
CA SER A 11 5.02 -13.73 -17.31
C SER A 11 6.11 -14.07 -16.31
N VAL A 12 5.95 -13.59 -15.08
CA VAL A 12 6.85 -13.88 -13.97
C VAL A 12 6.86 -15.41 -13.81
N PRO A 13 8.02 -16.09 -13.91
CA PRO A 13 8.08 -17.54 -13.81
C PRO A 13 7.53 -18.03 -12.46
N LEU A 14 6.65 -19.03 -12.49
CA LEU A 14 5.95 -19.61 -11.31
C LEU A 14 6.87 -20.16 -10.21
N GLN A 15 8.18 -20.25 -10.46
CA GLN A 15 9.18 -20.65 -9.46
C GLN A 15 9.65 -19.45 -8.61
N GLU A 16 9.64 -18.24 -9.17
CA GLU A 16 10.07 -17.01 -8.48
C GLU A 16 8.94 -16.41 -7.61
N THR A 17 7.68 -16.72 -7.95
CA THR A 17 6.49 -16.29 -7.21
C THR A 17 6.41 -16.92 -5.82
N ASN A 18 6.76 -18.19 -5.68
CA ASN A 18 6.76 -18.89 -4.38
C ASN A 18 7.80 -18.30 -3.41
N SER A 19 8.95 -17.88 -3.93
CA SER A 19 10.02 -17.24 -3.15
C SER A 19 9.61 -15.85 -2.65
N ARG A 20 8.89 -15.06 -3.46
CA ARG A 20 8.46 -13.71 -3.06
C ARG A 20 7.31 -13.71 -2.06
N ILE A 21 6.34 -14.62 -2.21
CA ILE A 21 5.19 -14.71 -1.28
C ILE A 21 5.68 -15.07 0.12
N SER A 22 6.57 -16.06 0.25
CA SER A 22 7.16 -16.44 1.54
C SER A 22 7.97 -15.30 2.19
N LEU A 23 8.72 -14.55 1.39
CA LEU A 23 9.44 -13.35 1.85
C LEU A 23 8.48 -12.27 2.38
N TYR A 24 7.43 -11.94 1.64
CA TYR A 24 6.46 -10.91 2.03
C TYR A 24 5.69 -11.29 3.30
N HIS A 25 5.33 -12.56 3.43
CA HIS A 25 4.72 -13.08 4.65
C HIS A 25 5.65 -12.89 5.87
N GLN A 26 6.93 -13.24 5.74
CA GLN A 26 7.91 -13.02 6.82
C GLN A 26 8.08 -11.53 7.15
N GLN A 27 8.14 -10.65 6.14
CA GLN A 27 8.24 -9.21 6.35
C GLN A 27 7.03 -8.68 7.12
N CYS A 28 5.81 -9.06 6.73
CA CYS A 28 4.58 -8.62 7.40
C CYS A 28 4.48 -9.13 8.85
N GLN A 29 4.94 -10.34 9.15
CA GLN A 29 4.90 -10.90 10.51
C GLN A 29 5.75 -10.11 11.53
N GLN A 30 6.84 -9.49 11.08
CA GLN A 30 7.76 -8.76 11.96
C GLN A 30 7.37 -7.27 12.11
N ILE A 31 6.50 -6.76 11.25
CA ILE A 31 6.17 -5.34 11.17
C ILE A 31 4.93 -5.04 12.02
N ARG A 32 5.11 -4.21 13.04
CA ARG A 32 3.99 -3.64 13.82
C ARG A 32 3.62 -2.28 13.26
N LEU A 33 2.43 -2.16 12.70
CA LEU A 33 1.90 -0.87 12.25
C LEU A 33 1.19 -0.13 13.38
N THR A 34 1.38 1.19 13.41
CA THR A 34 0.52 2.06 14.21
C THR A 34 -0.85 2.21 13.53
N ARG A 35 -1.87 2.60 14.29
CA ARG A 35 -3.22 2.86 13.75
C ARG A 35 -3.18 3.87 12.58
N ARG A 36 -2.40 4.95 12.71
CA ARG A 36 -2.25 5.95 11.64
C ARG A 36 -1.58 5.39 10.39
N GLU A 37 -0.57 4.54 10.56
CA GLU A 37 0.07 3.86 9.44
C GLU A 37 -0.89 2.91 8.71
N GLN A 38 -1.75 2.20 9.45
CA GLN A 38 -2.80 1.35 8.89
C GLN A 38 -3.83 2.17 8.10
N GLU A 39 -4.37 3.24 8.70
CA GLU A 39 -5.32 4.15 8.03
C GLU A 39 -4.75 4.70 6.71
N LEU A 40 -3.48 5.13 6.70
CA LEU A 40 -2.84 5.62 5.49
C LEU A 40 -2.63 4.54 4.42
N LEU A 41 -2.25 3.32 4.83
CA LEU A 41 -2.12 2.19 3.91
C LEU A 41 -3.46 1.78 3.32
N GLU A 42 -4.55 1.85 4.07
CA GLU A 42 -5.91 1.62 3.59
C GLU A 42 -6.28 2.63 2.50
N TRP A 43 -6.04 3.93 2.75
CA TRP A 43 -6.37 4.96 1.77
C TRP A 43 -5.53 4.81 0.51
N LEU A 44 -4.27 4.39 0.66
CA LEU A 44 -3.41 4.10 -0.48
C LEU A 44 -3.94 2.91 -1.28
N SER A 45 -4.44 1.88 -0.59
CA SER A 45 -5.02 0.69 -1.22
C SER A 45 -6.33 0.99 -1.97
N LEU A 46 -7.08 1.99 -1.50
CA LEU A 46 -8.30 2.51 -2.13
C LEU A 46 -8.02 3.44 -3.31
N GLY A 47 -6.75 3.83 -3.52
CA GLY A 47 -6.34 4.70 -4.63
C GLY A 47 -6.43 6.19 -4.35
N TYR A 48 -6.62 6.62 -3.09
CA TYR A 48 -6.57 8.04 -2.74
C TYR A 48 -5.19 8.65 -3.03
N SER A 49 -5.20 9.89 -3.49
CA SER A 49 -4.01 10.71 -3.65
C SER A 49 -3.52 11.25 -2.30
N TYR A 50 -2.27 11.69 -2.24
CA TYR A 50 -1.72 12.31 -1.03
C TYR A 50 -2.42 13.62 -0.64
N GLN A 51 -3.07 14.30 -1.59
CA GLN A 51 -3.84 15.51 -1.32
C GLN A 51 -5.16 15.16 -0.62
N GLU A 52 -5.91 14.20 -1.15
CA GLU A 52 -7.15 13.71 -0.52
C GLU A 52 -6.88 13.12 0.87
N MET A 53 -5.75 12.41 1.03
CA MET A 53 -5.30 11.91 2.34
C MET A 53 -5.01 13.02 3.34
N ALA A 54 -4.30 14.05 2.89
CA ALA A 54 -3.95 15.20 3.72
C ALA A 54 -5.20 15.95 4.19
N GLU A 55 -6.15 16.16 3.27
CA GLU A 55 -7.42 16.82 3.55
C GLU A 55 -8.28 16.00 4.52
N GLY A 56 -8.46 14.70 4.26
CA GLY A 56 -9.32 13.87 5.09
C GLY A 56 -8.79 13.60 6.51
N ILE A 57 -7.48 13.68 6.74
CA ILE A 57 -6.85 13.50 8.08
C ILE A 57 -6.46 14.85 8.71
N ASN A 58 -6.65 15.96 8.00
CA ASN A 58 -6.27 17.32 8.40
C ASN A 58 -4.78 17.45 8.79
N ILE A 59 -3.89 16.98 7.91
CA ILE A 59 -2.43 17.12 8.06
C ILE A 59 -1.79 17.53 6.73
N SER A 60 -0.54 18.02 6.77
CA SER A 60 0.11 18.46 5.52
C SER A 60 0.41 17.28 4.58
N VAL A 61 0.35 17.54 3.27
CA VAL A 61 0.79 16.59 2.23
C VAL A 61 2.25 16.15 2.44
N ASN A 62 3.10 17.04 2.96
CA ASN A 62 4.48 16.70 3.28
C ASN A 62 4.57 15.68 4.44
N THR A 63 3.69 15.80 5.43
CA THR A 63 3.57 14.82 6.52
C THR A 63 3.16 13.44 5.95
N ILE A 64 2.19 13.41 5.04
CA ILE A 64 1.76 12.17 4.35
C ILE A 64 2.94 11.54 3.59
N LYS A 65 3.71 12.33 2.83
CA LYS A 65 4.91 11.86 2.12
C LYS A 65 5.94 11.24 3.08
N ASN A 66 6.15 11.87 4.24
CA ASN A 66 7.05 11.35 5.27
C ASN A 66 6.55 10.03 5.87
N TYR A 67 5.24 9.89 6.09
CA TYR A 67 4.66 8.60 6.50
C TYR A 67 4.96 7.51 5.46
N PHE A 68 4.71 7.76 4.17
CA PHE A 68 4.98 6.76 3.13
C PHE A 68 6.47 6.50 2.88
N LEU A 69 7.35 7.46 3.17
CA LEU A 69 8.79 7.22 3.19
C LEU A 69 9.14 6.19 4.27
N ARG A 70 8.71 6.42 5.50
CA ARG A 70 8.97 5.52 6.64
C ARG A 70 8.32 4.15 6.45
N LEU A 71 7.10 4.10 5.91
CA LEU A 71 6.43 2.85 5.58
C LEU A 71 7.24 2.06 4.54
N ARG A 72 7.67 2.70 3.46
CA ARG A 72 8.51 2.02 2.45
C ARG A 72 9.81 1.50 3.04
N GLU A 73 10.48 2.26 3.91
CA GLU A 73 11.67 1.79 4.62
C GLU A 73 11.37 0.59 5.52
N LYS A 74 10.26 0.63 6.27
CA LYS A 74 9.83 -0.43 7.19
C LYS A 74 9.53 -1.75 6.47
N PHE A 75 8.91 -1.68 5.29
CA PHE A 75 8.61 -2.85 4.45
C PHE A 75 9.72 -3.16 3.43
N ASN A 76 10.80 -2.38 3.41
CA ASN A 76 11.86 -2.44 2.40
C ASN A 76 11.32 -2.39 0.95
N ALA A 77 10.31 -1.55 0.74
CA ALA A 77 9.62 -1.38 -0.53
C ALA A 77 10.24 -0.24 -1.36
N HIS A 78 10.37 -0.46 -2.67
CA HIS A 78 10.95 0.53 -3.58
C HIS A 78 9.97 1.66 -3.95
N ASN A 79 8.69 1.36 -4.05
CA ASN A 79 7.64 2.31 -4.39
C ASN A 79 6.31 1.87 -3.76
N ASN A 80 5.28 2.70 -3.90
CA ASN A 80 3.95 2.45 -3.31
C ASN A 80 3.30 1.17 -3.86
N SER A 81 3.48 0.87 -5.14
CA SER A 81 2.95 -0.35 -5.75
C SER A 81 3.60 -1.61 -5.18
N HIS A 82 4.91 -1.58 -4.92
CA HIS A 82 5.63 -2.66 -4.26
C HIS A 82 5.18 -2.81 -2.81
N LEU A 83 5.01 -1.68 -2.09
CA LEU A 83 4.48 -1.67 -0.74
C LEU A 83 3.10 -2.34 -0.65
N LEU A 84 2.17 -1.97 -1.52
CA LEU A 84 0.84 -2.61 -1.60
C LEU A 84 0.96 -4.10 -1.94
N SER A 85 1.86 -4.47 -2.86
CA SER A 85 2.09 -5.88 -3.21
C SER A 85 2.53 -6.71 -2.01
N ILE A 86 3.47 -6.19 -1.19
CA ILE A 86 3.94 -6.84 0.04
C ILE A 86 2.78 -7.02 1.02
N ILE A 87 1.97 -5.98 1.18
CA ILE A 87 0.84 -5.95 2.11
C ILE A 87 -0.24 -6.97 1.72
N PHE A 88 -0.68 -6.97 0.47
CA PHE A 88 -1.74 -7.86 -0.01
C PHE A 88 -1.29 -9.32 -0.07
N LEU A 89 -0.10 -9.58 -0.61
CA LEU A 89 0.41 -10.94 -0.75
C LEU A 89 0.93 -11.50 0.58
N GLY A 90 1.40 -10.64 1.49
CA GLY A 90 1.80 -11.03 2.84
C GLY A 90 0.62 -11.27 3.78
N GLY A 91 -0.62 -11.01 3.35
CA GLY A 91 -1.83 -11.26 4.12
C GLY A 91 -2.10 -10.25 5.25
N LEU A 92 -1.46 -9.07 5.21
CA LEU A 92 -1.59 -8.04 6.25
C LEU A 92 -2.92 -7.26 6.16
N PHE A 93 -3.49 -7.19 4.95
CA PHE A 93 -4.80 -6.59 4.71
C PHE A 93 -5.75 -7.63 4.10
N PRO A 94 -6.90 -7.92 4.73
CA PRO A 94 -7.92 -8.73 4.09
C PRO A 94 -8.54 -7.93 2.95
N MET A 95 -8.71 -8.53 1.77
CA MET A 95 -9.39 -7.90 0.63
C MET A 95 -10.84 -7.46 0.93
N ASN A 96 -11.38 -7.88 2.08
CA ASN A 96 -12.76 -7.66 2.48
C ASN A 96 -12.95 -6.48 3.46
N SER A 97 -11.89 -5.81 3.93
CA SER A 97 -12.00 -4.70 4.90
C SER A 97 -12.41 -3.35 4.31
N LEU A 98 -12.72 -3.29 3.01
CA LEU A 98 -13.06 -2.04 2.31
C LEU A 98 -14.47 -1.52 2.63
N GLU A 99 -15.35 -2.34 3.22
CA GLU A 99 -16.74 -1.93 3.52
C GLU A 99 -16.86 -1.04 4.76
N SER A 100 -15.96 -1.17 5.76
CA SER A 100 -16.09 -0.44 7.03
C SER A 100 -15.78 1.06 6.94
N PHE A 101 -15.09 1.52 5.90
CA PHE A 101 -14.65 2.92 5.79
C PHE A 101 -15.73 3.85 5.20
N GLN A 102 -16.59 3.34 4.29
CA GLN A 102 -17.69 4.13 3.71
C GLN A 102 -18.66 4.65 4.79
N ASN A 103 -18.82 3.89 5.88
CA ASN A 103 -19.72 4.26 6.97
C ASN A 103 -19.21 5.42 7.85
N HIS A 104 -17.91 5.74 7.84
CA HIS A 104 -17.36 6.84 8.65
C HIS A 104 -17.33 8.18 7.91
N LEU A 105 -17.24 8.19 6.58
CA LEU A 105 -17.29 9.42 5.77
C LEU A 105 -18.72 9.93 5.51
N SER A 106 -19.74 9.09 5.72
CA SER A 106 -21.15 9.47 5.58
C SER A 106 -21.74 10.18 6.82
N ASN A 107 -21.02 10.24 7.94
CA ASN A 107 -21.54 10.72 9.23
C ASN A 107 -20.89 12.04 9.72
N ASN A 108 -20.23 12.77 8.83
CA ASN A 108 -19.78 14.15 9.05
C ASN A 108 -20.32 15.05 7.92
#